data_AF-K1ZY13-F1
#
_entry.id   AF-K1ZY13-F1
#
_cell.length_a   1.000
_cell.length_b   1.000
_cell.length_c   1.000
_cell.angle_alpha   90.00
_cell.angle_beta   90.00
_cell.angle_gamma   90.00
#
_symmetry.space_group_name_H-M   'P 1'
#
loop_
_entity.id
_entity.type
_entity.pdbx_description
1 polymer ?
#
loop_
_entity_poly.entity_id
_entity_poly.type
_entity_poly.pdbx_seq_one_letter_code
_entity_poly.pdbx_strand_id
1 'polypeptide(L)'
;MKKFLSLMLGIISLNNVAYADDTFANLVIKMNGAGNNNTYFLCVEEGVGCVSIEAANHGRIYPLNPGTVENIVLINTRTLREYPTPLPASCAKPVNANQTLTMKGSIVKEANDKVYIRDLKCSVG
;
A
#
# COMPACT_ATOMS: atom_id res chain seq x y z
N MET A 1 -29.20 55.09 9.57
CA MET A 1 -28.29 54.04 10.08
C MET A 1 -28.98 53.26 11.18
N LYS A 2 -28.75 51.93 11.27
CA LYS A 2 -29.44 50.87 12.06
C LYS A 2 -30.46 50.09 11.22
N LYS A 3 -30.00 49.14 10.38
CA LYS A 3 -29.75 47.71 10.70
C LYS A 3 -30.99 47.02 11.26
N PHE A 4 -31.79 46.41 10.37
CA PHE A 4 -32.59 45.23 10.69
C PHE A 4 -32.50 44.27 9.51
N LEU A 5 -31.50 43.41 9.60
CA LEU A 5 -31.26 42.26 8.74
C LEU A 5 -31.76 41.06 9.54
N SER A 6 -32.93 40.51 9.21
CA SER A 6 -33.23 39.08 9.43
C SER A 6 -34.59 38.70 8.85
N LEU A 7 -34.59 37.85 7.81
CA LEU A 7 -35.59 36.81 7.60
C LEU A 7 -34.93 35.74 6.71
N MET A 8 -34.22 34.79 7.31
CA MET A 8 -34.70 33.45 7.66
C MET A 8 -35.11 32.59 6.46
N LEU A 9 -34.20 31.65 6.17
CA LEU A 9 -34.43 30.21 6.00
C LEU A 9 -35.47 29.72 4.96
N GLY A 10 -34.91 29.06 3.95
CA GLY A 10 -35.56 28.11 3.04
C GLY A 10 -34.70 28.05 1.78
N ILE A 11 -34.10 26.94 1.35
CA ILE A 11 -34.54 25.56 1.35
C ILE A 11 -33.32 24.65 1.37
N ILE A 12 -33.43 23.63 2.20
CA ILE A 12 -32.57 22.44 2.32
C ILE A 12 -32.55 21.71 0.97
N SER A 13 -31.38 21.24 0.51
CA SER A 13 -31.14 19.81 0.17
C SER A 13 -29.86 19.63 -0.62
N LEU A 14 -28.86 19.08 0.07
CA LEU A 14 -28.18 17.85 -0.31
C LEU A 14 -27.82 17.70 -1.80
N ASN A 15 -26.58 18.07 -2.15
CA ASN A 15 -25.76 17.32 -3.10
C ASN A 15 -24.28 17.47 -2.73
N ASN A 16 -23.94 17.17 -1.47
CA ASN A 16 -22.60 16.68 -1.16
C ASN A 16 -22.67 15.15 -1.22
N VAL A 17 -22.86 14.60 -2.42
CA VAL A 17 -22.39 13.24 -2.69
C VAL A 17 -20.92 13.36 -3.06
N ALA A 18 -20.11 13.53 -2.02
CA ALA A 18 -18.72 13.12 -2.06
C ALA A 18 -18.72 11.59 -2.12
N TYR A 19 -18.72 11.03 -3.33
CA TYR A 19 -18.17 9.71 -3.56
C TYR A 19 -16.96 9.92 -4.45
N ALA A 20 -15.78 10.05 -3.83
CA ALA A 20 -14.56 9.66 -4.50
C ALA A 20 -14.72 8.15 -4.73
N ASP A 21 -15.26 7.81 -5.89
CA ASP A 21 -15.54 6.47 -6.36
C ASP A 21 -14.21 5.70 -6.37
N ASP A 22 -13.90 5.01 -5.27
CA ASP A 22 -13.68 3.57 -5.20
C ASP A 22 -12.98 2.96 -6.43
N THR A 23 -11.92 3.60 -6.90
CA THR A 23 -11.14 3.17 -8.08
C THR A 23 -9.84 2.47 -7.70
N PHE A 24 -9.46 2.51 -6.42
CA PHE A 24 -8.25 1.91 -5.92
C PHE A 24 -8.54 0.71 -5.02
N ALA A 25 -7.67 -0.28 -5.09
CA ALA A 25 -7.49 -1.25 -4.03
C ALA A 25 -6.56 -0.67 -2.95
N ASN A 26 -6.44 -1.36 -1.82
CA ASN A 26 -5.51 -1.04 -0.75
C ASN A 26 -4.37 -2.06 -0.71
N LEU A 27 -3.16 -1.59 -0.50
CA LEU A 27 -1.99 -2.41 -0.19
C LEU A 27 -1.59 -2.21 1.27
N VAL A 28 -1.58 -3.32 2.01
CA VAL A 28 -1.07 -3.41 3.38
C VAL A 28 0.16 -4.31 3.35
N ILE A 29 1.27 -3.84 3.90
CA ILE A 29 2.51 -4.61 4.02
C ILE A 29 2.81 -4.81 5.50
N LYS A 30 3.07 -6.07 5.90
CA LYS A 30 3.49 -6.43 7.26
C LYS A 30 4.73 -7.30 7.19
N MET A 31 5.90 -6.69 7.36
CA MET A 31 7.19 -7.37 7.25
C MET A 31 7.92 -7.34 8.57
N ASN A 32 8.38 -8.49 9.05
CA ASN A 32 9.25 -8.56 10.22
C ASN A 32 10.73 -8.56 9.81
N GLY A 33 11.63 -8.46 10.79
CA GLY A 33 13.08 -8.59 10.59
C GLY A 33 13.73 -7.28 10.15
N ALA A 34 14.60 -7.34 9.15
CA ALA A 34 15.43 -6.19 8.74
C ALA A 34 14.63 -5.05 8.06
N GLY A 35 13.31 -5.18 7.91
CA GLY A 35 12.42 -4.14 7.38
C GLY A 35 12.22 -2.93 8.29
N ASN A 36 12.55 -3.06 9.59
CA ASN A 36 12.16 -2.11 10.63
C ASN A 36 13.04 -0.85 10.76
N ASN A 37 13.86 -0.55 9.76
CA ASN A 37 14.85 0.53 9.83
C ASN A 37 14.85 1.44 8.60
N ASN A 38 13.73 1.47 7.87
CA ASN A 38 13.49 2.25 6.65
C ASN A 38 14.57 2.08 5.55
N THR A 39 15.36 1.01 5.60
CA THR A 39 16.39 0.72 4.59
C THR A 39 15.81 0.04 3.37
N TYR A 40 14.75 -0.73 3.56
CA TYR A 40 14.15 -1.56 2.53
C TYR A 40 12.79 -1.02 2.10
N PHE A 41 12.60 -0.93 0.79
CA PHE A 41 11.36 -0.54 0.13
C PHE A 41 10.88 -1.71 -0.71
N LEU A 42 9.56 -1.89 -0.79
CA LEU A 42 8.94 -2.90 -1.65
C LEU A 42 8.37 -2.21 -2.87
N CYS A 43 8.82 -2.60 -4.05
CA CYS A 43 8.28 -2.13 -5.32
C CYS A 43 7.29 -3.14 -5.87
N VAL A 44 6.11 -2.65 -6.23
CA VAL A 44 5.07 -3.39 -6.95
C VAL A 44 4.92 -2.69 -8.29
N GLU A 45 5.51 -3.27 -9.33
CA GLU A 45 5.77 -2.59 -10.62
C GLU A 45 4.49 -2.09 -11.30
N GLU A 46 3.39 -2.84 -11.22
CA GLU A 46 2.15 -2.53 -11.95
C GLU A 46 1.04 -1.95 -11.05
N GLY A 47 1.36 -1.58 -9.81
CA GLY A 47 0.33 -1.27 -8.80
C GLY A 47 0.48 0.08 -8.13
N VAL A 48 1.61 0.28 -7.46
CA VAL A 48 1.83 1.42 -6.54
C VAL A 48 3.24 2.01 -6.64
N GLY A 49 4.15 1.33 -7.34
CA GLY A 49 5.57 1.67 -7.33
C GLY A 49 6.25 1.23 -6.02
N CYS A 50 7.29 1.95 -5.61
CA CYS A 50 8.11 1.61 -4.45
C CYS A 50 7.60 2.26 -3.16
N VAL A 51 7.27 1.44 -2.16
CA VAL A 51 6.70 1.89 -0.89
C VAL A 51 7.59 1.50 0.30
N SER A 52 7.58 2.36 1.33
CA SER A 52 8.38 2.14 2.55
C SER A 52 7.77 1.01 3.38
N ILE A 53 8.57 -0.02 3.64
CA ILE A 53 8.16 -1.15 4.48
C ILE A 53 8.02 -0.72 5.93
N GLU A 54 8.90 0.18 6.38
CA GLU A 54 8.86 0.72 7.74
C GLU A 54 7.58 1.53 8.00
N ALA A 55 7.21 2.40 7.08
CA ALA A 55 5.96 3.14 7.21
C ALA A 55 4.74 2.21 7.17
N ALA A 56 4.78 1.15 6.35
CA ALA A 56 3.72 0.14 6.30
C ALA A 56 3.56 -0.61 7.62
N ASN A 57 4.68 -1.01 8.24
CA ASN A 57 4.71 -1.65 9.55
C ASN A 57 4.13 -0.74 10.65
N HIS A 58 4.21 0.58 10.47
CA HIS A 58 3.56 1.59 11.32
C HIS A 58 2.13 1.94 10.90
N GLY A 59 1.47 1.08 10.11
CA GLY A 59 0.06 1.19 9.77
C GLY A 59 -0.25 2.02 8.53
N ARG A 60 0.77 2.43 7.77
CA ARG A 60 0.54 3.10 6.48
C ARG A 60 -0.06 2.11 5.48
N ILE A 61 -1.17 2.51 4.87
CA ILE A 61 -1.83 1.81 3.77
C ILE A 61 -1.51 2.59 2.50
N TYR A 62 -1.24 1.87 1.41
CA TYR A 62 -0.95 2.48 0.11
C TYR A 62 -2.07 2.21 -0.89
N PRO A 63 -2.43 3.16 -1.74
CA PRO A 63 -3.34 2.90 -2.85
C PRO A 63 -2.67 1.94 -3.83
N LEU A 64 -3.43 0.97 -4.32
CA LEU A 64 -2.99 -0.03 -5.28
C LEU A 64 -3.92 0.03 -6.49
N ASN A 65 -3.37 0.09 -7.69
CA ASN A 65 -4.18 -0.08 -8.89
C ASN A 65 -4.80 -1.50 -8.88
N PRO A 66 -6.12 -1.64 -9.05
CA PRO A 66 -6.75 -2.95 -9.18
C PRO A 66 -6.12 -3.76 -10.31
N GLY A 67 -5.97 -5.06 -10.12
CA GLY A 67 -5.28 -5.93 -11.05
C GLY A 67 -4.64 -7.14 -10.36
N THR A 68 -3.78 -7.84 -11.09
CA THR A 68 -2.98 -8.93 -10.54
C THR A 68 -1.57 -8.42 -10.31
N VAL A 69 -1.00 -8.66 -9.13
CA VAL A 69 0.43 -8.40 -8.91
C VAL A 69 1.23 -9.48 -9.61
N GLU A 70 2.09 -9.09 -10.55
CA GLU A 70 2.93 -10.03 -11.29
C GLU A 70 4.36 -10.07 -10.74
N ASN A 71 4.92 -8.90 -10.40
CA ASN A 71 6.30 -8.76 -9.97
C ASN A 71 6.42 -7.89 -8.72
N ILE A 72 7.35 -8.29 -7.86
CA ILE A 72 7.78 -7.48 -6.71
C ILE A 72 9.29 -7.49 -6.57
N VAL A 73 9.82 -6.35 -6.17
CA VAL A 73 11.26 -6.14 -5.98
C VAL A 73 11.48 -5.52 -4.62
N LEU A 74 12.42 -6.05 -3.85
CA LEU A 74 12.90 -5.39 -2.64
C LEU A 74 14.07 -4.49 -3.03
N ILE A 75 14.06 -3.22 -2.63
CA ILE A 75 15.16 -2.29 -2.88
C ILE A 75 15.78 -1.88 -1.56
N ASN A 76 17.11 -1.97 -1.48
CA ASN A 76 17.88 -1.31 -0.43
C ASN A 76 18.21 0.12 -0.88
N THR A 77 17.59 1.13 -0.28
CA THR A 77 17.75 2.53 -0.70
C THR A 77 19.10 3.14 -0.34
N ARG A 78 19.86 2.52 0.57
CA ARG A 78 21.23 2.97 0.89
C ARG A 78 22.22 2.56 -0.19
N THR A 79 22.06 1.37 -0.75
CA THR A 79 22.96 0.82 -1.78
C THR A 79 22.38 0.89 -3.19
N LEU A 80 21.11 1.29 -3.31
CA LEU A 80 20.31 1.25 -4.54
C LEU A 80 20.29 -0.14 -5.21
N ARG A 81 20.47 -1.19 -4.41
CA ARG A 81 20.51 -2.56 -4.91
C ARG A 81 19.12 -3.16 -4.89
N GLU A 82 18.76 -3.77 -6.00
CA GLU A 82 17.50 -4.48 -6.20
C GLU A 82 17.66 -5.97 -5.90
N TYR A 83 16.64 -6.53 -5.27
CA TYR A 83 16.53 -7.94 -4.94
C TYR A 83 15.18 -8.43 -5.46
N PRO A 84 15.14 -8.99 -6.68
CA PRO A 84 13.95 -9.62 -7.23
C PRO A 84 13.41 -10.66 -6.23
N THR A 85 12.14 -10.56 -5.88
CA THR A 85 11.53 -11.44 -4.88
C THR A 85 10.57 -12.40 -5.56
N PRO A 86 10.77 -13.72 -5.43
CA PRO A 86 9.84 -14.70 -5.99
C PRO A 86 8.42 -14.46 -5.49
N LEU A 87 7.47 -14.39 -6.43
CA LEU A 87 6.07 -14.18 -6.10
C LEU A 87 5.37 -15.54 -5.86
N PRO A 88 4.91 -15.83 -4.63
CA PRO A 88 4.19 -17.07 -4.36
C PRO A 88 2.77 -17.02 -4.93
N ALA A 89 2.18 -18.17 -5.22
CA ALA A 89 0.82 -18.29 -5.78
C ALA A 89 -0.27 -17.59 -4.95
N SER A 90 -0.06 -17.39 -3.65
CA SER A 90 -0.99 -16.61 -2.81
C SER A 90 -1.09 -15.13 -3.21
N CYS A 91 -0.05 -14.59 -3.86
CA CYS A 91 0.08 -13.18 -4.25
C CYS A 91 -0.28 -12.94 -5.72
N ALA A 92 -0.22 -13.97 -6.57
CA ALA A 92 -0.67 -13.93 -7.96
C ALA A 92 -2.20 -14.09 -8.05
N LYS A 93 -2.94 -13.26 -7.31
CA LYS A 93 -4.41 -13.24 -7.31
C LYS A 93 -4.92 -11.87 -7.74
N PRO A 94 -6.05 -11.82 -8.46
CA PRO A 94 -6.67 -10.55 -8.81
C PRO A 94 -7.15 -9.82 -7.55
N VAL A 95 -6.95 -8.51 -7.52
CA VAL A 95 -7.41 -7.58 -6.49
C VAL A 95 -8.28 -6.54 -7.17
N ASN A 96 -9.55 -6.50 -6.79
CA ASN A 96 -10.50 -5.52 -7.31
C ASN A 96 -10.44 -4.22 -6.50
N ALA A 97 -11.07 -3.17 -7.04
CA ALA A 97 -11.26 -1.94 -6.27
C ALA A 97 -11.95 -2.21 -4.93
N ASN A 98 -11.64 -1.39 -3.93
CA ASN A 98 -12.10 -1.48 -2.54
C ASN A 98 -11.65 -2.73 -1.77
N GLN A 99 -10.90 -3.64 -2.40
CA GLN A 99 -10.30 -4.76 -1.71
C GLN A 99 -8.94 -4.38 -1.13
N THR A 100 -8.49 -5.13 -0.14
CA THR A 100 -7.19 -4.98 0.49
C THR A 100 -6.31 -6.18 0.18
N LEU A 101 -5.23 -5.96 -0.57
CA LEU A 101 -4.12 -6.89 -0.67
C LEU A 101 -3.21 -6.72 0.55
N THR A 102 -3.13 -7.75 1.39
CA THR A 102 -2.17 -7.80 2.51
C THR A 102 -1.01 -8.70 2.16
N MET A 103 0.21 -8.16 2.12
CA MET A 103 1.46 -8.91 1.97
C MET A 103 2.13 -9.09 3.33
N LYS A 104 2.53 -10.32 3.68
CA LYS A 104 3.20 -10.64 4.94
C LYS A 104 4.45 -11.48 4.70
N GLY A 105 5.51 -11.23 5.45
CA GLY A 105 6.76 -11.99 5.35
C GLY A 105 7.80 -11.53 6.35
N SER A 106 9.03 -12.02 6.21
CA SER A 106 10.19 -11.57 6.99
C SER A 106 11.34 -11.21 6.08
N ILE A 107 11.88 -10.00 6.20
CA ILE A 107 13.09 -9.61 5.47
C ILE A 107 14.29 -10.21 6.18
N VAL A 108 15.01 -11.07 5.46
CA VAL A 108 16.22 -11.74 5.94
C VAL A 108 17.43 -11.14 5.23
N LYS A 109 18.42 -10.72 6.02
CA LYS A 109 19.75 -10.37 5.53
C LYS A 109 20.71 -11.52 5.90
N GLU A 110 21.28 -12.16 4.89
CA GLU A 110 22.33 -13.18 5.04
C GLU A 110 23.73 -12.56 4.88
N ALA A 111 24.75 -13.39 5.07
CA ALA A 111 26.12 -13.05 4.68
C ALA A 111 26.20 -12.67 3.19
N ASN A 112 27.25 -11.94 2.81
CA ASN A 112 27.49 -11.47 1.43
C ASN A 112 26.40 -10.54 0.87
N ASP A 113 25.72 -9.79 1.75
CA ASP A 113 24.65 -8.85 1.40
C ASP A 113 23.51 -9.45 0.57
N LYS A 114 23.27 -10.76 0.73
CA LYS A 114 22.09 -11.40 0.18
C LYS A 114 20.88 -11.03 1.03
N VAL A 115 19.86 -10.44 0.39
CA VAL A 115 18.62 -10.05 1.05
C VAL A 115 17.45 -10.66 0.29
N TYR A 116 16.46 -11.18 1.02
CA TYR A 116 15.24 -11.73 0.44
C TYR A 116 14.09 -11.69 1.47
N ILE A 117 12.86 -11.91 0.98
CA ILE A 117 11.69 -12.07 1.83
C ILE A 117 11.43 -13.56 2.06
N ARG A 118 11.56 -14.00 3.30
CA ARG A 118 11.21 -15.36 3.72
C ARG A 118 9.73 -15.45 4.06
N ASP A 119 9.13 -16.59 3.71
CA ASP A 119 7.73 -16.92 4.02
C ASP A 119 6.71 -15.87 3.53
N LEU A 120 6.99 -15.25 2.38
CA LEU A 120 6.07 -14.31 1.76
C LEU A 120 4.72 -15.00 1.51
N LYS A 121 3.64 -14.36 1.96
CA LYS A 121 2.26 -14.78 1.71
C LYS A 121 1.39 -13.56 1.50
N CYS A 122 0.36 -13.72 0.68
CA CYS A 122 -0.65 -12.68 0.47
C CYS A 122 -2.06 -13.17 0.78
N SER A 123 -2.91 -12.22 1.15
CA SER A 123 -4.36 -12.42 1.30
C SER A 123 -5.10 -11.21 0.70
N VAL A 124 -6.23 -11.48 0.07
CA VAL A 124 -7.15 -10.46 -0.46
C VAL A 124 -8.43 -10.54 0.35
N GLY A 125 -8.93 -9.40 0.82
CA GLY A 125 -10.16 -9.30 1.61
C GLY A 125 -10.75 -7.91 1.59
#